data_AF-A0A7C1Q1A3-F1
#
_entry.id   AF-A0A7C1Q1A3-F1
#
_cell.length_a   1.000
_cell.length_b   1.000
_cell.length_c   1.000
_cell.angle_alpha   90.00
_cell.angle_beta   90.00
_cell.angle_gamma   90.00
#
_symmetry.space_group_name_H-M   'P 1'
#
loop_
_entity.id
_entity.type
_entity.pdbx_description
1 polymer ?
#
loop_
_entity_poly.entity_id
_entity_poly.type
_entity_poly.pdbx_seq_one_letter_code
_entity_poly.pdbx_strand_id
1 'polypeptide(L)'
;MTSTAAKALSNCTRNVNPKIESIFSRLQTAMSEGIMEPSSEIMEEIFEFITTGFAEEERLLRSALYDDMALYKHLKQHDVFKNTFLTIYQAYKAGEIVDSFNLNLQIAKFMGAHVITLDVDATEFIDTAS
;
A
#
# COMPACT_ATOMS: atom_id res chain seq x y z
N MET A 1 -17.00 -22.16 -4.02
CA MET A 1 -17.53 -21.05 -3.21
C MET A 1 -16.31 -20.32 -2.67
N THR A 2 -16.21 -18.99 -2.79
CA THR A 2 -15.01 -18.28 -2.31
C THR A 2 -14.95 -18.28 -0.78
N SER A 3 -13.77 -18.53 -0.23
CA SER A 3 -13.59 -18.74 1.21
C SER A 3 -13.74 -17.43 2.00
N THR A 4 -14.04 -17.52 3.29
CA THR A 4 -14.18 -16.34 4.16
C THR A 4 -12.88 -15.51 4.19
N ALA A 5 -11.71 -16.17 4.13
CA ALA A 5 -10.41 -15.52 4.12
C ALA A 5 -10.11 -14.85 2.76
N ALA A 6 -10.49 -15.48 1.64
CA ALA A 6 -10.33 -14.88 0.30
C ALA A 6 -11.25 -13.66 0.11
N LYS A 7 -12.49 -13.73 0.62
CA LYS A 7 -13.40 -12.58 0.66
C LYS A 7 -12.87 -11.45 1.55
N ALA A 8 -12.27 -11.78 2.69
CA ALA A 8 -11.68 -10.80 3.60
C ALA A 8 -10.46 -10.10 2.96
N LEU A 9 -9.59 -10.87 2.30
CA LEU A 9 -8.44 -10.33 1.59
C LEU A 9 -8.86 -9.46 0.40
N SER A 10 -9.76 -9.96 -0.45
CA SER A 10 -10.32 -9.19 -1.57
C SER A 10 -11.01 -7.90 -1.11
N ASN A 11 -11.70 -7.92 0.04
CA ASN A 11 -12.29 -6.73 0.63
C ASN A 11 -11.25 -5.77 1.21
N CYS A 12 -10.15 -6.28 1.78
CA CYS A 12 -9.01 -5.47 2.24
C CYS A 12 -8.47 -4.65 1.05
N THR A 13 -8.11 -5.32 -0.05
CA THR A 13 -7.62 -4.70 -1.28
C THR A 13 -8.64 -3.73 -1.91
N ARG A 14 -9.93 -4.10 -1.99
CA ARG A 14 -10.98 -3.25 -2.59
C ARG A 14 -11.31 -2.01 -1.79
N ASN A 15 -11.23 -2.08 -0.46
CA ASN A 15 -11.49 -0.91 0.40
C ASN A 15 -10.29 0.04 0.48
N VAL A 16 -9.10 -0.42 0.11
CA VAL A 16 -7.88 0.39 0.04
C VAL A 16 -7.92 1.37 -1.13
N ASN A 17 -8.40 0.94 -2.31
CA ASN A 17 -8.32 1.74 -3.55
C ASN A 17 -9.06 3.10 -3.50
N PRO A 18 -10.33 3.21 -3.09
CA PRO A 18 -11.02 4.51 -3.10
C PRO A 18 -10.47 5.48 -2.06
N LYS A 19 -10.02 4.96 -0.91
CA LYS A 19 -9.48 5.78 0.17
C LYS A 19 -8.08 6.28 -0.17
N ILE A 20 -7.23 5.44 -0.78
CA ILE A 20 -5.89 5.88 -1.20
C ILE A 20 -5.95 6.92 -2.33
N GLU A 21 -6.88 6.78 -3.30
CA GLU A 21 -7.10 7.78 -4.35
C GLU A 21 -7.46 9.16 -3.77
N SER A 22 -8.35 9.18 -2.78
CA SER A 22 -8.73 10.42 -2.08
C SER A 22 -7.53 11.07 -1.38
N ILE A 23 -6.70 10.27 -0.70
CA ILE A 23 -5.50 10.77 0.00
C ILE A 23 -4.47 11.31 -1.01
N PHE A 24 -4.24 10.62 -2.14
CA PHE A 24 -3.34 11.12 -3.19
C PHE A 24 -3.83 12.43 -3.83
N SER A 25 -5.13 12.56 -4.07
CA SER A 25 -5.70 13.81 -4.59
C SER A 25 -5.45 14.99 -3.65
N ARG A 26 -5.60 14.76 -2.33
CA ARG A 26 -5.26 15.75 -1.30
C ARG A 26 -3.76 16.07 -1.31
N LEU A 27 -2.90 15.06 -1.41
CA LEU A 27 -1.44 15.26 -1.46
C LEU A 27 -1.04 16.10 -2.69
N GLN A 28 -1.56 15.75 -3.87
CA GLN A 28 -1.31 16.47 -5.10
C GLN A 28 -1.72 17.94 -4.97
N THR A 29 -2.88 18.20 -4.40
CA THR A 29 -3.39 19.57 -4.17
C THR A 29 -2.45 20.34 -3.24
N ALA A 30 -2.16 19.80 -2.05
CA ALA A 30 -1.30 20.45 -1.05
C ALA A 30 0.10 20.77 -1.60
N MET A 31 0.68 19.84 -2.36
CA MET A 31 2.00 20.07 -2.95
C MET A 31 1.94 21.04 -4.15
N SER A 32 0.86 21.04 -4.95
CA SER A 32 0.69 22.01 -6.05
C SER A 32 0.56 23.45 -5.56
N GLU A 33 0.04 23.62 -4.35
CA GLU A 33 -0.07 24.91 -3.66
C GLU A 33 1.23 25.31 -2.94
N GLY A 34 2.26 24.44 -2.94
CA GLY A 34 3.54 24.67 -2.27
C GLY A 34 3.46 24.62 -0.75
N ILE A 35 2.43 23.97 -0.20
CA ILE A 35 2.15 23.97 1.23
C ILE A 35 2.79 22.74 1.90
N MET A 36 3.91 22.97 2.60
CA MET A 36 4.76 21.89 3.11
C MET A 36 4.16 21.11 4.30
N GLU A 37 3.59 21.78 5.30
CA GLU A 37 3.06 21.12 6.50
C GLU A 37 1.89 20.18 6.16
N PRO A 38 0.78 20.66 5.57
CA PRO A 38 -0.30 19.82 5.03
C PRO A 38 0.15 18.66 4.17
N SER A 39 1.13 18.86 3.28
CA SER A 39 1.65 17.77 2.46
C SER A 39 2.35 16.69 3.29
N SER A 40 3.11 17.08 4.32
CA SER A 40 3.78 16.11 5.20
C SER A 40 2.80 15.30 6.06
N GLU A 41 1.75 15.93 6.58
CA GLU A 41 0.67 15.24 7.32
C GLU A 41 -0.06 14.23 6.43
N ILE A 42 -0.33 14.60 5.17
CA ILE A 42 -0.96 13.69 4.20
C ILE A 42 -0.03 12.53 3.87
N MET A 43 1.29 12.73 3.75
CA MET A 43 2.23 11.63 3.57
C MET A 43 2.25 10.67 4.77
N GLU A 44 2.14 11.17 5.99
CA GLU A 44 2.00 10.33 7.18
C GLU A 44 0.69 9.52 7.14
N GLU A 45 -0.42 10.13 6.73
CA GLU A 45 -1.71 9.44 6.55
C GLU A 45 -1.62 8.32 5.50
N ILE A 46 -0.91 8.54 4.38
CA ILE A 46 -0.65 7.51 3.37
C ILE A 46 0.12 6.34 3.98
N PHE A 47 1.19 6.63 4.72
CA PHE A 47 2.03 5.61 5.32
C PHE A 47 1.27 4.76 6.34
N GLU A 48 0.54 5.41 7.25
CA GLU A 48 -0.27 4.73 8.25
C GLU A 48 -1.34 3.86 7.61
N PHE A 49 -2.03 4.39 6.59
CA PHE A 49 -3.09 3.66 5.90
C PHE A 49 -2.57 2.40 5.22
N ILE A 50 -1.47 2.51 4.47
CA ILE A 50 -0.89 1.39 3.73
C ILE A 50 -0.28 0.36 4.67
N THR A 51 0.46 0.79 5.69
CA THR A 51 1.10 -0.13 6.65
C THR A 51 0.08 -0.88 7.51
N THR A 52 -1.05 -0.26 7.82
CA THR A 52 -2.19 -0.93 8.46
C THR A 52 -2.80 -1.98 7.52
N GLY A 53 -2.97 -1.66 6.24
CA GLY A 53 -3.45 -2.61 5.22
C GLY A 53 -2.54 -3.84 5.10
N PHE A 54 -1.23 -3.61 5.00
CA PHE A 54 -0.23 -4.68 4.99
C PHE A 54 -0.31 -5.56 6.23
N ALA A 55 -0.41 -4.98 7.42
CA ALA A 55 -0.48 -5.76 8.66
C ALA A 55 -1.72 -6.68 8.69
N GLU A 56 -2.86 -6.20 8.19
CA GLU A 56 -4.08 -6.99 8.11
C GLU A 56 -3.98 -8.10 7.06
N GLU A 57 -3.41 -7.81 5.89
CA GLU A 57 -3.15 -8.82 4.86
C GLU A 57 -2.20 -9.91 5.36
N GLU A 58 -1.08 -9.53 5.98
CA GLU A 58 -0.13 -10.47 6.57
C GLU A 58 -0.79 -11.39 7.62
N ARG A 59 -1.70 -10.84 8.42
CA ARG A 59 -2.50 -11.60 9.39
C ARG A 59 -3.40 -12.61 8.68
N LEU A 60 -4.07 -12.21 7.60
CA LEU A 60 -4.95 -13.06 6.80
C LEU A 60 -4.17 -14.20 6.12
N LEU A 61 -3.05 -13.89 5.47
CA LEU A 61 -2.20 -14.88 4.79
C LEU A 61 -1.68 -15.95 5.76
N ARG A 62 -1.19 -15.53 6.94
CA ARG A 62 -0.72 -16.47 7.98
C ARG A 62 -1.84 -17.36 8.49
N SER A 63 -3.06 -16.82 8.62
CA SER A 63 -4.21 -17.59 9.09
C SER A 63 -4.71 -18.62 8.08
N ALA A 64 -4.42 -18.42 6.79
CA ALA A 64 -4.83 -19.29 5.70
C ALA A 64 -3.81 -20.40 5.36
N LEU A 65 -2.74 -20.56 6.16
CA LEU A 65 -1.62 -21.47 5.87
C LEU A 65 -1.04 -21.24 4.46
N TYR A 66 -0.94 -19.96 4.07
CA TYR A 66 -0.32 -19.56 2.81
C TYR A 66 1.11 -20.12 2.73
N ASP A 67 1.50 -20.63 1.56
CA ASP A 67 2.82 -21.22 1.34
C ASP A 67 3.93 -20.33 1.90
N ASP A 68 4.81 -20.86 2.74
CA ASP A 68 5.81 -20.08 3.47
C ASP A 68 6.75 -19.29 2.54
N MET A 69 7.08 -19.83 1.37
CA MET A 69 7.92 -19.12 0.39
C MET A 69 7.14 -18.02 -0.34
N ALA A 70 5.86 -18.22 -0.64
CA ALA A 70 4.99 -17.19 -1.18
C ALA A 70 4.73 -16.08 -0.15
N LEU A 71 4.46 -16.43 1.11
CA LEU A 71 4.32 -15.51 2.22
C LEU A 71 5.57 -14.66 2.40
N TYR A 72 6.75 -15.26 2.36
CA TYR A 72 8.01 -14.53 2.46
C TYR A 72 8.19 -13.49 1.33
N LYS A 73 7.83 -13.84 0.09
CA LYS A 73 7.90 -12.90 -1.05
C LYS A 73 6.93 -11.73 -0.85
N HIS A 74 5.73 -12.00 -0.35
CA HIS A 74 4.71 -11.00 -0.05
C HIS A 74 5.19 -10.01 1.01
N LEU A 75 5.66 -10.52 2.15
CA LEU A 75 6.24 -9.73 3.25
C LEU A 75 7.40 -8.85 2.79
N LYS A 76 8.28 -9.39 1.95
CA LYS A 76 9.43 -8.65 1.43
C LYS A 76 9.01 -7.44 0.59
N GLN A 77 7.89 -7.52 -0.13
CA GLN A 77 7.37 -6.41 -0.92
C GLN A 77 6.79 -5.31 -0.01
N HIS A 78 6.10 -5.68 1.07
CA HIS A 78 5.67 -4.72 2.10
C HIS A 78 6.86 -3.97 2.70
N ASP A 79 7.96 -4.68 2.99
CA ASP A 79 9.16 -4.04 3.55
C ASP A 79 9.85 -3.13 2.54
N VAL A 80 9.92 -3.52 1.26
CA VAL A 80 10.45 -2.65 0.19
C VAL A 80 9.62 -1.38 0.08
N PHE A 81 8.29 -1.48 0.16
CA PHE A 81 7.43 -0.30 0.17
C PHE A 81 7.73 0.62 1.35
N LYS A 82 7.68 0.07 2.57
CA LYS A 82 7.84 0.82 3.81
C LYS A 82 9.14 1.62 3.79
N ASN A 83 10.23 0.97 3.40
CA ASN A 83 11.55 1.60 3.32
C ASN A 83 11.63 2.66 2.22
N THR A 84 11.05 2.39 1.04
CA THR A 84 11.02 3.35 -0.07
C THR A 84 10.21 4.59 0.30
N PHE A 85 9.03 4.40 0.88
CA PHE A 85 8.19 5.49 1.34
C PHE A 85 8.89 6.33 2.41
N LEU A 86 9.52 5.68 3.40
CA LEU A 86 10.23 6.40 4.47
C LEU A 86 11.39 7.22 3.92
N THR A 87 12.16 6.66 2.98
CA THR A 87 13.26 7.37 2.30
C THR A 87 12.75 8.63 1.60
N ILE A 88 11.66 8.48 0.86
CA ILE A 88 11.00 9.58 0.16
C ILE A 88 10.46 10.63 1.13
N TYR A 89 9.79 10.20 2.20
CA TYR A 89 9.25 11.10 3.23
C TYR A 89 10.36 11.90 3.92
N GLN A 90 11.49 11.27 4.25
CA GLN A 90 12.65 11.94 4.83
C GLN A 90 13.24 12.98 3.87
N ALA A 91 13.42 12.62 2.60
CA ALA A 91 13.92 13.54 1.59
C ALA A 91 12.93 14.71 1.34
N TYR A 92 11.62 14.47 1.40
CA TYR A 92 10.61 15.53 1.36
C TYR A 92 10.73 16.49 2.55
N LYS A 93 10.81 15.98 3.78
CA LYS A 93 10.98 16.81 5.00
C LYS A 93 12.30 17.59 5.01
N ALA A 94 13.33 17.07 4.36
CA ALA A 94 14.60 17.76 4.17
C ALA A 94 14.55 18.83 3.06
N GLY A 95 13.44 18.94 2.32
CA GLY A 95 13.29 19.87 1.19
C GLY A 95 14.01 19.42 -0.08
N GLU A 96 14.45 18.15 -0.14
CA GLU A 96 15.21 17.58 -1.27
C GLU A 96 14.29 17.11 -2.41
N ILE A 97 13.04 16.76 -2.10
CA ILE A 97 12.02 16.38 -3.10
C ILE A 97 11.05 17.54 -3.32
N VAL A 98 11.12 18.13 -4.51
CA VAL A 98 10.31 19.30 -4.91
C VAL A 98 9.16 18.92 -5.86
N ASP A 99 9.22 17.75 -6.52
CA ASP A 99 8.27 17.35 -7.56
C ASP A 99 7.16 16.42 -7.05
N SER A 100 5.98 17.01 -6.87
CA SER A 100 4.75 16.35 -6.44
C SER A 100 4.18 15.33 -7.42
N PHE A 101 4.45 15.49 -8.70
CA PHE A 101 3.95 14.59 -9.74
C PHE A 101 4.75 13.28 -9.73
N ASN A 102 6.07 13.37 -9.63
CA ASN A 102 6.94 12.20 -9.55
C ASN A 102 6.71 11.39 -8.27
N LEU A 103 6.45 12.06 -7.15
CA LEU A 103 6.11 11.40 -5.89
C LEU A 103 4.81 10.59 -6.01
N ASN A 104 3.73 11.23 -6.44
CA ASN A 104 2.44 10.57 -6.61
C ASN A 104 2.51 9.41 -7.62
N LEU A 105 3.26 9.58 -8.72
CA LEU A 105 3.44 8.54 -9.72
C LEU A 105 4.20 7.32 -9.17
N GLN A 106 5.22 7.53 -8.34
CA GLN A 106 5.97 6.43 -7.74
C GLN A 106 5.13 5.63 -6.75
N ILE A 107 4.36 6.31 -5.89
CA ILE A 107 3.51 5.62 -4.92
C ILE A 107 2.35 4.91 -5.64
N ALA A 108 1.71 5.55 -6.63
CA ALA A 108 0.64 4.93 -7.43
C ALA A 108 1.13 3.72 -8.23
N LYS A 109 2.33 3.79 -8.85
CA LYS A 109 2.94 2.65 -9.55
C LYS A 109 3.21 1.48 -8.60
N PHE A 110 3.70 1.77 -7.40
CA PHE A 110 3.93 0.72 -6.41
C PHE A 110 2.61 0.07 -5.99
N MET A 111 1.61 0.86 -5.61
CA MET A 111 0.30 0.37 -5.16
C MET A 111 -0.40 -0.44 -6.27
N GLY A 112 -0.34 0.04 -7.51
CA GLY A 112 -0.91 -0.68 -8.65
C GLY A 112 -0.21 -2.02 -8.93
N ALA A 113 1.14 -2.05 -8.86
CA ALA A 113 1.88 -3.29 -9.04
C ALA A 113 1.60 -4.29 -7.92
N HIS A 114 1.55 -3.84 -6.66
CA HIS A 114 1.29 -4.68 -5.50
C HIS A 114 -0.12 -5.31 -5.55
N VAL A 115 -1.15 -4.49 -5.74
CA VAL A 115 -2.56 -4.93 -5.82
C VAL A 115 -2.82 -5.90 -6.97
N ILE A 116 -2.23 -5.67 -8.15
CA ILE A 116 -2.50 -6.49 -9.34
C ILE A 116 -1.78 -7.84 -9.28
N THR A 117 -0.58 -7.89 -8.69
CA THR A 117 0.28 -9.08 -8.82
C THR A 117 0.34 -9.96 -7.59
N LEU A 118 0.16 -9.42 -6.38
CA LEU A 118 0.38 -10.17 -5.15
C LEU A 118 -0.93 -10.48 -4.43
N ASP A 119 -1.81 -9.47 -4.30
CA ASP A 119 -3.12 -9.66 -3.66
C ASP A 119 -4.03 -10.59 -4.49
N VAL A 120 -3.90 -10.58 -5.82
CA VAL A 120 -4.65 -11.47 -6.73
C VAL A 120 -4.19 -12.92 -6.57
N ASP A 121 -2.88 -13.17 -6.65
CA ASP A 121 -2.29 -14.51 -6.47
C ASP A 121 -2.63 -15.09 -5.08
N ALA A 122 -2.57 -14.25 -4.05
CA ALA A 122 -2.96 -14.63 -2.70
C ALA A 122 -4.45 -14.94 -2.57
N THR A 123 -5.33 -14.14 -3.19
CA THR A 123 -6.77 -14.38 -3.18
C THR A 123 -7.11 -15.71 -3.89
N GLU A 124 -6.49 -15.98 -5.04
CA GLU A 124 -6.68 -17.24 -5.78
C GLU A 124 -6.19 -18.47 -5.00
N PHE A 125 -5.04 -18.37 -4.31
CA PHE A 125 -4.56 -19.44 -3.45
C PHE A 125 -5.54 -19.72 -2.30
N ILE A 126 -5.99 -18.67 -1.60
CA ILE A 126 -6.90 -18.85 -0.47
C ILE A 126 -8.24 -19.44 -0.93
N ASP A 127 -8.71 -19.10 -2.13
CA ASP A 127 -9.92 -19.68 -2.73
C ASP A 127 -9.76 -21.15 -3.14
N THR A 128 -8.55 -21.57 -3.52
CA THR A 128 -8.27 -22.96 -3.95
C THR A 128 -7.86 -23.90 -2.81
N ALA A 129 -7.39 -23.35 -1.68
CA ALA A 129 -7.04 -24.09 -0.47
C ALA A 129 -8.26 -24.40 0.45
N SER A 130 -9.46 -23.94 0.09
CA SER A 130 -10.70 -24.02 0.88
C SER A 130 -11.72 -25.02 0.33
#